data_AF-A0A9D0IAW0-F1
#
_entry.id   AF-A0A9D0IAW0-F1
#
_cell.length_a   1.000
_cell.length_b   1.000
_cell.length_c   1.000
_cell.angle_alpha   90.00
_cell.angle_beta   90.00
_cell.angle_gamma   90.00
#
_symmetry.space_group_name_H-M   'P 1'
#
loop_
_entity.id
_entity.type
_entity.pdbx_description
1 polymer ?
#
loop_
_entity_poly.entity_id
_entity_poly.type
_entity_poly.pdbx_seq_one_letter_code
_entity_poly.pdbx_strand_id
1 'polypeptide(L)'
;MMRQILLLEGQESTPWDAVRQILARFRHHGQTYLAYLNAHPTASDEAVVRLKIVEPLLEALGYDPQTDLDPEHRVKEGAIDILVRANDLPAMLWELKRTQEADLTRYEDQLARYLLAVSARYGVLTNGQEVRVYTWAGDRLHWVHSFSLPAFAPNAPRPPTEDERLALLAFFDLLRKGAFLDTERFKREIAETTEPGLSLSPDNPQNEALLIEGLKREIHRLHRLVLLRFRSHQALYRAFQAEEAQRRAVVEAEQAKLWTWLETFEKQTRVTVNRPALERYLEDFTEQWTAIEEPAFVSAFLRRSGLDRYVQGANHVNLQNRLRSFYRALVDYARWRARQAVKLRPSRVIVENFAQWQDETGPMAEDYEVEFCLQTVYIFVTRVLLIRICEDKGLIT
;
A
#
# COMPACT_ATOMS: atom_id res chain seq x y z
N MET A 1 17.61 -18.18 17.91
CA MET A 1 18.10 -16.99 18.65
C MET A 1 16.92 -16.02 18.76
N MET A 2 16.24 -16.02 19.92
CA MET A 2 15.03 -15.22 20.19
C MET A 2 15.36 -13.72 20.13
N ARG A 3 14.63 -12.95 19.31
CA ARG A 3 14.69 -11.48 19.36
C ARG A 3 13.49 -10.96 20.13
N GLN A 4 13.80 -10.24 21.22
CA GLN A 4 12.89 -9.33 21.91
C GLN A 4 12.28 -8.35 20.92
N ILE A 5 10.96 -8.38 20.82
CA ILE A 5 10.17 -7.36 20.12
C ILE A 5 10.10 -6.16 21.06
N LEU A 6 10.80 -5.08 20.69
CA LEU A 6 10.67 -3.78 21.34
C LEU A 6 9.26 -3.24 21.08
N LEU A 7 8.42 -3.27 22.11
CA LEU A 7 7.17 -2.52 22.20
C LEU A 7 7.53 -1.04 22.37
N LEU A 8 7.25 -0.23 21.35
CA LEU A 8 7.25 1.22 21.46
C LEU A 8 5.96 1.66 22.16
N GLU A 9 6.11 2.39 23.27
CA GLU A 9 5.02 2.92 24.07
C GLU A 9 4.24 4.00 23.29
N GLY A 10 2.98 3.71 23.01
CA GLY A 10 2.04 4.65 22.42
C GLY A 10 0.71 4.00 22.05
N GLN A 11 -0.05 3.50 23.04
CA GLN A 11 -1.41 2.91 22.87
C GLN A 11 -1.65 2.15 21.55
N GLU A 12 -0.72 1.30 21.12
CA GLU A 12 -1.01 0.34 20.05
C GLU A 12 -1.75 -0.84 20.68
N SER A 13 -3.04 -0.97 20.36
CA SER A 13 -3.82 -2.16 20.70
C SER A 13 -3.08 -3.37 20.14
N THR A 14 -2.83 -4.39 20.94
CA THR A 14 -2.18 -5.60 20.44
C THR A 14 -3.04 -6.26 19.36
N PRO A 15 -2.47 -7.07 18.43
CA PRO A 15 -3.27 -7.83 17.45
C PRO A 15 -4.41 -8.62 18.09
N TRP A 16 -4.20 -9.13 19.32
CA TRP A 16 -5.22 -9.82 20.11
C TRP A 16 -6.38 -8.93 20.49
N ASP A 17 -6.08 -7.69 20.90
CA ASP A 17 -7.10 -6.72 21.28
C ASP A 17 -7.95 -6.33 20.07
N ALA A 18 -7.33 -6.18 18.90
CA ALA A 18 -8.04 -5.90 17.65
C ALA A 18 -9.04 -7.03 17.31
N VAL A 19 -8.58 -8.28 17.27
CA VAL A 19 -9.44 -9.45 17.01
C VAL A 19 -10.53 -9.56 18.08
N ARG A 20 -10.17 -9.43 19.35
CA ARG A 20 -11.14 -9.50 20.46
C ARG A 20 -12.20 -8.42 20.36
N GLN A 21 -11.85 -7.20 19.96
CA GLN A 21 -12.80 -6.11 19.76
C GLN A 21 -13.74 -6.38 18.57
N ILE A 22 -13.23 -6.91 17.47
CA ILE A 22 -14.05 -7.32 16.31
C ILE A 22 -15.08 -8.36 16.76
N LEU A 23 -14.64 -9.43 17.41
CA LEU A 23 -15.51 -10.50 17.89
C LEU A 23 -16.48 -10.03 18.99
N ALA A 24 -16.08 -9.06 19.82
CA ALA A 24 -16.95 -8.44 20.81
C ALA A 24 -18.09 -7.62 20.20
N ARG A 25 -17.84 -6.96 19.06
CA ARG A 25 -18.82 -6.16 18.32
C ARG A 25 -19.71 -7.00 17.41
N PHE A 26 -19.34 -8.25 17.12
CA PHE A 26 -20.14 -9.16 16.32
C PHE A 26 -21.56 -9.31 16.88
N ARG A 27 -22.56 -8.93 16.08
CA ARG A 27 -23.97 -9.19 16.37
C ARG A 27 -24.69 -9.61 15.09
N HIS A 28 -25.41 -10.73 15.15
CA HIS A 28 -26.27 -11.19 14.07
C HIS A 28 -27.57 -11.73 14.68
N HIS A 29 -28.71 -11.14 14.31
CA HIS A 29 -30.02 -11.42 14.94
C HIS A 29 -29.99 -11.43 16.48
N GLY A 30 -29.24 -10.50 17.08
CA GLY A 30 -29.08 -10.38 18.54
C GLY A 30 -28.10 -11.39 19.17
N GLN A 31 -27.57 -12.35 18.41
CA GLN A 31 -26.60 -13.32 18.89
C GLN A 31 -25.18 -12.73 18.94
N THR A 32 -24.42 -13.11 19.96
CA THR A 32 -22.97 -12.88 20.03
C THR A 32 -22.22 -13.84 19.12
N TYR A 33 -20.93 -13.59 18.85
CA TYR A 33 -20.13 -14.46 17.98
C TYR A 33 -20.16 -15.94 18.38
N LEU A 34 -19.92 -16.27 19.65
CA LEU A 34 -19.94 -17.68 20.12
C LEU A 34 -21.35 -18.28 20.06
N ALA A 35 -22.39 -17.50 20.38
CA ALA A 35 -23.77 -17.97 20.26
C ALA A 35 -24.18 -18.24 18.81
N TYR A 36 -23.68 -17.41 17.88
CA TYR A 36 -23.90 -17.57 16.45
C TYR A 36 -23.26 -18.86 15.92
N LEU A 37 -22.00 -19.14 16.26
CA LEU A 37 -21.34 -20.39 15.88
C LEU A 37 -22.09 -21.63 16.38
N ASN A 38 -22.57 -21.58 17.62
CA ASN A 38 -23.32 -22.69 18.23
C ASN A 38 -24.73 -22.87 17.62
N ALA A 39 -25.28 -21.86 16.97
CA ALA A 39 -26.62 -21.91 16.37
C ALA A 39 -26.69 -22.65 15.03
N HIS A 40 -25.54 -23.05 14.46
CA HIS A 40 -25.43 -23.75 13.18
C HIS A 40 -26.20 -23.07 12.03
N PRO A 41 -25.87 -21.80 11.72
CA PRO A 41 -26.55 -21.02 10.70
C PRO A 41 -26.37 -21.64 9.31
N THR A 42 -27.44 -21.74 8.53
CA THR A 42 -27.43 -22.36 7.19
C THR A 42 -27.69 -21.37 6.06
N ALA A 43 -28.39 -20.26 6.32
CA ALA A 43 -28.68 -19.23 5.34
C ALA A 43 -27.71 -18.06 5.46
N SER A 44 -27.12 -17.63 4.33
CA SER A 44 -26.23 -16.46 4.23
C SER A 44 -25.01 -16.46 5.17
N ASP A 45 -24.62 -17.63 5.68
CA ASP A 45 -23.55 -17.79 6.67
C ASP A 45 -22.21 -17.20 6.19
N GLU A 46 -21.80 -17.53 4.96
CA GLU A 46 -20.58 -16.96 4.34
C GLU A 46 -20.62 -15.44 4.23
N ALA A 47 -21.79 -14.86 3.92
CA ALA A 47 -21.95 -13.40 3.87
C ALA A 47 -21.82 -12.75 5.26
N VAL A 48 -22.28 -13.44 6.31
CA VAL A 48 -22.09 -12.97 7.69
C VAL A 48 -20.62 -13.07 8.09
N VAL A 49 -19.94 -14.17 7.78
CA VAL A 49 -18.50 -14.33 8.00
C VAL A 49 -17.73 -13.21 7.29
N ARG A 50 -18.07 -12.91 6.03
CA ARG A 50 -17.46 -11.81 5.27
C ARG A 50 -17.62 -10.46 5.98
N LEU A 51 -18.87 -10.01 6.16
CA LEU A 51 -19.19 -8.66 6.61
C LEU A 51 -18.88 -8.41 8.09
N LYS A 52 -18.90 -9.45 8.93
CA LYS A 52 -18.77 -9.30 10.39
C LYS A 52 -17.44 -9.78 10.95
N ILE A 53 -16.64 -10.51 10.18
CA ILE A 53 -15.36 -11.05 10.62
C ILE A 53 -14.26 -10.63 9.66
N VAL A 54 -14.34 -11.03 8.38
CA VAL A 54 -13.24 -10.87 7.43
C VAL A 54 -12.99 -9.40 7.08
N GLU A 55 -14.03 -8.64 6.69
CA GLU A 55 -13.88 -7.22 6.36
C GLU A 55 -13.35 -6.40 7.55
N PRO A 56 -13.86 -6.53 8.79
CA PRO A 56 -13.26 -5.89 9.96
C PRO A 56 -11.81 -6.32 10.26
N LEU A 57 -11.44 -7.58 10.00
CA LEU A 57 -10.05 -8.02 10.13
C LEU A 57 -9.15 -7.34 9.10
N LEU A 58 -9.63 -7.21 7.85
CA LEU A 58 -8.92 -6.51 6.78
C LEU A 58 -8.78 -5.01 7.09
N GLU A 59 -9.81 -4.37 7.65
CA GLU A 59 -9.71 -3.00 8.19
C GLU A 59 -8.62 -2.89 9.25
N ALA A 60 -8.55 -3.84 10.19
CA ALA A 60 -7.52 -3.86 11.22
C ALA A 60 -6.10 -4.09 10.66
N LEU A 61 -5.97 -4.73 9.50
CA LEU A 61 -4.72 -4.85 8.75
C LEU A 61 -4.35 -3.59 7.94
N GLY A 62 -5.21 -2.56 7.97
CA GLY A 62 -5.00 -1.27 7.33
C GLY A 62 -5.52 -1.18 5.89
N TYR A 63 -6.41 -2.10 5.48
CA TYR A 63 -7.10 -2.04 4.19
C TYR A 63 -8.39 -1.23 4.30
N ASP A 64 -8.69 -0.45 3.28
CA ASP A 64 -9.93 0.29 3.12
C ASP A 64 -10.98 -0.59 2.41
N PRO A 65 -12.12 -0.89 3.04
CA PRO A 65 -13.16 -1.75 2.47
C PRO A 65 -13.72 -1.28 1.13
N GLN A 66 -13.67 0.03 0.85
CA GLN A 66 -14.27 0.60 -0.35
C GLN A 66 -13.30 0.59 -1.53
N THR A 67 -12.00 0.67 -1.27
CA THR A 67 -10.99 0.88 -2.32
C THR A 67 -10.00 -0.28 -2.46
N ASP A 68 -9.71 -1.01 -1.39
CA ASP A 68 -8.76 -2.11 -1.41
C ASP A 68 -9.42 -3.49 -1.55
N LEU A 69 -10.72 -3.62 -1.27
CA LEU A 69 -11.44 -4.88 -1.35
C LEU A 69 -12.24 -4.97 -2.64
N ASP A 70 -12.11 -6.10 -3.33
CA ASP A 70 -12.82 -6.44 -4.55
C ASP A 70 -13.59 -7.76 -4.32
N PRO A 71 -14.79 -7.68 -3.71
CA PRO A 71 -15.60 -8.85 -3.40
C PRO A 71 -16.17 -9.50 -4.66
N GLU A 72 -16.33 -10.83 -4.65
CA GLU A 72 -16.84 -11.61 -5.78
C GLU A 72 -16.07 -11.40 -7.10
N HIS A 73 -14.75 -11.18 -7.00
CA HIS A 73 -13.87 -10.92 -8.13
C HIS A 73 -13.86 -12.11 -9.10
N ARG A 74 -14.25 -11.87 -10.36
CA ARG A 74 -14.39 -12.93 -11.36
C ARG A 74 -13.09 -13.16 -12.14
N VAL A 75 -12.66 -14.41 -12.17
CA VAL A 75 -11.60 -14.94 -13.02
C VAL A 75 -12.16 -16.05 -13.91
N LYS A 76 -11.35 -16.60 -14.83
CA LYS A 76 -11.80 -17.70 -15.71
C LYS A 76 -12.15 -18.96 -14.91
N GLU A 77 -11.49 -19.13 -13.78
CA GLU A 77 -11.54 -20.29 -12.90
C GLU A 77 -12.73 -20.23 -11.92
N GLY A 78 -13.46 -19.10 -11.83
CA GLY A 78 -14.58 -18.90 -10.93
C GLY A 78 -14.65 -17.49 -10.33
N ALA A 79 -15.34 -17.36 -9.20
CA ALA A 79 -15.41 -16.12 -8.44
C ALA A 79 -14.63 -16.30 -7.14
N ILE A 80 -13.73 -15.36 -6.87
CA ILE A 80 -12.97 -15.25 -5.63
C ILE A 80 -13.83 -14.46 -4.65
N ASP A 81 -14.01 -14.94 -3.42
CA ASP A 81 -14.89 -14.26 -2.46
C ASP A 81 -14.44 -12.84 -2.14
N ILE A 82 -13.14 -12.65 -1.86
CA ILE A 82 -12.56 -11.31 -1.72
C ILE A 82 -11.14 -11.29 -2.29
N LEU A 83 -10.91 -10.48 -3.32
CA LEU A 83 -9.56 -10.11 -3.73
C LEU A 83 -9.14 -8.85 -2.97
N VAL A 84 -7.99 -8.89 -2.30
CA VAL A 84 -7.48 -7.78 -1.50
C VAL A 84 -6.31 -7.13 -2.22
N ARG A 85 -6.38 -5.81 -2.37
CA ARG A 85 -5.37 -5.01 -3.05
C ARG A 85 -4.54 -4.21 -2.06
N ALA A 86 -3.22 -4.21 -2.22
CA ALA A 86 -2.33 -3.29 -1.52
C ALA A 86 -1.77 -2.30 -2.55
N ASN A 87 -2.31 -1.07 -2.54
CA ASN A 87 -2.00 -0.05 -3.56
C ASN A 87 -2.31 -0.59 -4.96
N ASP A 88 -3.60 -0.87 -5.22
CA ASP A 88 -4.16 -1.36 -6.48
C ASP A 88 -3.72 -2.76 -6.96
N LEU A 89 -2.81 -3.42 -6.25
CA LEU A 89 -2.30 -4.73 -6.64
C LEU A 89 -2.84 -5.90 -5.84
N PRO A 90 -3.13 -7.04 -6.49
CA PRO A 90 -3.41 -8.31 -5.83
C PRO A 90 -2.35 -8.65 -4.78
N ALA A 91 -2.66 -8.42 -3.51
CA ALA A 91 -1.76 -8.69 -2.39
C ALA A 91 -2.06 -10.08 -1.83
N MET A 92 -3.34 -10.33 -1.61
CA MET A 92 -3.86 -11.61 -1.16
C MET A 92 -5.28 -11.81 -1.67
N LEU A 93 -5.77 -13.04 -1.59
CA LEU A 93 -7.18 -13.35 -1.77
C LEU A 93 -7.70 -14.16 -0.59
N TRP A 94 -8.97 -13.99 -0.30
CA TRP A 94 -9.68 -14.72 0.73
C TRP A 94 -10.75 -15.56 0.07
N GLU A 95 -10.75 -16.84 0.41
CA GLU A 95 -11.78 -17.80 0.07
C GLU A 95 -12.50 -18.19 1.38
N LEU A 96 -13.81 -17.95 1.40
CA LEU A 96 -14.67 -18.08 2.56
C LEU A 96 -15.49 -19.36 2.43
N LYS A 97 -15.73 -19.99 3.58
CA LYS A 97 -16.61 -21.14 3.73
C LYS A 97 -17.60 -20.92 4.85
N ARG A 98 -18.65 -21.73 4.85
CA ARG A 98 -19.61 -21.79 5.94
C ARG A 98 -18.92 -22.19 7.23
N THR A 99 -19.38 -21.64 8.34
CA THR A 99 -18.93 -21.97 9.71
C THR A 99 -18.98 -23.45 10.01
N GLN A 100 -19.90 -24.20 9.40
CA GLN A 100 -20.03 -25.65 9.57
C GLN A 100 -19.04 -26.48 8.76
N GLU A 101 -18.30 -25.87 7.85
CA GLU A 101 -17.27 -26.57 7.07
C GLU A 101 -16.07 -26.86 7.96
N ALA A 102 -15.85 -28.14 8.27
CA ALA A 102 -14.80 -28.57 9.18
C ALA A 102 -13.46 -28.80 8.48
N ASP A 103 -13.47 -29.13 7.17
CA ASP A 103 -12.27 -29.51 6.43
C ASP A 103 -11.94 -28.50 5.33
N LEU A 104 -11.28 -27.41 5.74
CA LEU A 104 -10.81 -26.36 4.82
C LEU A 104 -9.77 -26.87 3.80
N THR A 105 -9.11 -28.01 4.07
CA THR A 105 -8.05 -28.59 3.23
C THR A 105 -8.55 -28.94 1.82
N ARG A 106 -9.84 -29.27 1.68
CA ARG A 106 -10.48 -29.61 0.39
C ARG A 106 -10.52 -28.46 -0.61
N TYR A 107 -10.29 -27.23 -0.14
CA TYR A 107 -10.34 -26.01 -0.94
C TYR A 107 -8.94 -25.49 -1.31
N GLU A 108 -7.86 -26.17 -0.91
CA GLU A 108 -6.48 -25.75 -1.22
C GLU A 108 -6.21 -25.74 -2.73
N ASP A 109 -6.68 -26.75 -3.47
CA ASP A 109 -6.55 -26.79 -4.93
C ASP A 109 -7.32 -25.64 -5.62
N GLN A 110 -8.48 -25.28 -5.08
CA GLN A 110 -9.25 -24.13 -5.58
C GLN A 110 -8.49 -22.83 -5.31
N LEU A 111 -7.99 -22.65 -4.08
CA LEU A 111 -7.19 -21.50 -3.67
C LEU A 111 -5.94 -21.34 -4.55
N ALA A 112 -5.24 -22.44 -4.83
CA ALA A 112 -4.05 -22.45 -5.68
C ALA A 112 -4.36 -21.95 -7.11
N ARG A 113 -5.47 -22.41 -7.72
CA ARG A 113 -5.89 -21.93 -9.05
C ARG A 113 -6.18 -20.43 -9.05
N TYR A 114 -6.88 -19.93 -8.03
CA TYR A 114 -7.17 -18.50 -7.92
C TYR A 114 -5.91 -17.67 -7.72
N LEU A 115 -4.97 -18.12 -6.89
CA LEU A 115 -3.71 -17.41 -6.69
C LEU A 115 -2.92 -17.24 -7.97
N LEU A 116 -2.89 -18.27 -8.84
CA LEU A 116 -2.27 -18.18 -10.15
C LEU A 116 -3.00 -17.19 -11.06
N ALA A 117 -4.34 -17.23 -11.08
CA ALA A 117 -5.17 -16.40 -11.94
C ALA A 117 -4.98 -14.89 -11.67
N VAL A 118 -4.85 -14.48 -10.41
CA VAL A 118 -4.68 -13.07 -10.03
C VAL A 118 -3.24 -12.68 -9.70
N SER A 119 -2.29 -13.63 -9.75
CA SER A 119 -0.90 -13.42 -9.36
C SER A 119 -0.73 -12.83 -7.94
N ALA A 120 -1.63 -13.17 -7.02
CA ALA A 120 -1.54 -12.74 -5.63
C ALA A 120 -0.54 -13.61 -4.86
N ARG A 121 0.09 -13.02 -3.84
CA ARG A 121 1.16 -13.70 -3.08
C ARG A 121 0.65 -14.64 -2.00
N TYR A 122 -0.44 -14.25 -1.34
CA TYR A 122 -1.01 -14.99 -0.22
C TYR A 122 -2.45 -15.39 -0.50
N GLY A 123 -2.78 -16.63 -0.18
CA GLY A 123 -4.16 -17.10 -0.14
C GLY A 123 -4.57 -17.30 1.30
N VAL A 124 -5.81 -16.94 1.64
CA VAL A 124 -6.37 -17.14 2.98
C VAL A 124 -7.65 -17.95 2.85
N LEU A 125 -7.72 -19.06 3.59
CA LEU A 125 -8.95 -19.83 3.76
C LEU A 125 -9.54 -19.56 5.14
N THR A 126 -10.86 -19.32 5.20
CA THR A 126 -11.54 -19.19 6.49
C THR A 126 -12.99 -19.65 6.42
N ASN A 127 -13.46 -20.20 7.53
CA ASN A 127 -14.88 -20.46 7.80
C ASN A 127 -15.43 -19.55 8.92
N GLY A 128 -14.70 -18.50 9.31
CA GLY A 128 -15.06 -17.67 10.46
C GLY A 128 -14.79 -18.31 11.82
N GLN A 129 -14.30 -19.55 11.88
CA GLN A 129 -13.77 -20.20 13.09
C GLN A 129 -12.24 -20.34 13.05
N GLU A 130 -11.70 -20.74 11.90
CA GLU A 130 -10.28 -20.89 11.64
C GLU A 130 -9.87 -19.94 10.51
N VAL A 131 -8.66 -19.38 10.61
CA VAL A 131 -8.00 -18.66 9.52
C VAL A 131 -6.73 -19.42 9.17
N ARG A 132 -6.58 -19.82 7.90
CA ARG A 132 -5.38 -20.48 7.37
C ARG A 132 -4.73 -19.63 6.30
N VAL A 133 -3.43 -19.38 6.43
CA VAL A 133 -2.66 -18.57 5.47
C VAL A 133 -1.76 -19.48 4.66
N TYR A 134 -1.73 -19.22 3.35
CA TYR A 134 -0.93 -19.95 2.38
C TYR A 134 -0.10 -19.01 1.53
N THR A 135 1.04 -19.49 1.03
CA THR A 135 1.87 -18.80 0.04
C THR A 135 2.50 -19.81 -0.92
N TRP A 136 3.13 -19.34 -1.99
CA TRP A 136 3.88 -20.21 -2.89
C TRP A 136 5.27 -20.51 -2.35
N ALA A 137 5.62 -21.79 -2.30
CA ALA A 137 6.99 -22.25 -2.16
C ALA A 137 7.33 -23.07 -3.42
N GLY A 138 8.06 -22.44 -4.36
CA GLY A 138 8.23 -23.01 -5.69
C GLY A 138 6.91 -23.05 -6.47
N ASP A 139 6.57 -24.25 -6.96
CA ASP A 139 5.34 -24.53 -7.72
C ASP A 139 4.24 -25.18 -6.85
N ARG A 140 4.36 -25.11 -5.52
CA ARG A 140 3.35 -25.66 -4.60
C ARG A 140 2.85 -24.62 -3.61
N LEU A 141 1.57 -24.76 -3.29
CA LEU A 141 0.96 -24.02 -2.20
C LEU A 141 1.51 -24.56 -0.87
N HIS A 142 2.04 -23.68 -0.05
CA HIS A 142 2.62 -23.98 1.24
C HIS A 142 1.80 -23.32 2.34
N TRP A 143 1.40 -24.11 3.33
CA TRP A 143 0.72 -23.62 4.52
C TRP A 143 1.70 -22.86 5.42
N VAL A 144 1.42 -21.59 5.72
CA VAL A 144 2.29 -20.73 6.53
C VAL A 144 1.96 -20.87 8.01
N HIS A 145 0.70 -20.68 8.38
CA HIS A 145 0.20 -20.78 9.76
C HIS A 145 -1.33 -20.77 9.77
N SER A 146 -1.92 -21.18 10.90
CA SER A 146 -3.34 -21.01 11.17
C SER A 146 -3.61 -20.69 12.64
N PHE A 147 -4.78 -20.12 12.91
CA PHE A 147 -5.24 -19.83 14.27
C PHE A 147 -6.76 -19.90 14.40
N SER A 148 -7.23 -20.18 15.61
CA SER A 148 -8.65 -20.26 15.95
C SER A 148 -9.18 -18.91 16.44
N LEU A 149 -10.19 -18.36 15.76
CA LEU A 149 -10.89 -17.13 16.18
C LEU A 149 -11.67 -17.30 17.50
N PRO A 150 -12.38 -18.42 17.78
CA PRO A 150 -13.05 -18.65 19.06
C PRO A 150 -12.17 -18.50 20.29
N ALA A 151 -10.87 -18.80 20.18
CA ALA A 151 -9.92 -18.66 21.28
C ALA A 151 -9.68 -17.19 21.69
N PHE A 152 -9.92 -16.23 20.79
CA PHE A 152 -9.75 -14.80 21.03
C PHE A 152 -11.07 -14.07 21.34
N ALA A 153 -12.20 -14.77 21.30
CA ALA A 153 -13.51 -14.19 21.56
C ALA A 153 -13.68 -13.76 23.04
N PRO A 154 -14.52 -12.74 23.33
CA PRO A 154 -14.97 -12.51 24.70
C PRO A 154 -15.70 -13.75 25.24
N ASN A 155 -15.37 -14.15 26.47
CA ASN A 155 -15.89 -15.37 27.10
C ASN A 155 -15.56 -16.64 26.30
N ALA A 156 -14.40 -16.66 25.63
CA ALA A 156 -13.90 -17.83 24.93
C ALA A 156 -13.94 -19.09 25.82
N PRO A 157 -14.26 -20.27 25.25
CA PRO A 157 -14.32 -21.53 26.00
C PRO A 157 -12.94 -21.94 26.55
N ARG A 158 -11.86 -21.45 25.93
CA ARG A 158 -10.48 -21.58 26.40
C ARG A 158 -9.69 -20.33 26.02
N PRO A 159 -8.61 -20.00 26.76
CA PRO A 159 -7.67 -18.99 26.32
C PRO A 159 -6.91 -19.42 25.04
N PRO A 160 -6.37 -18.47 24.26
CA PRO A 160 -5.53 -18.78 23.12
C PRO A 160 -4.18 -19.33 23.58
N THR A 161 -3.71 -20.39 22.91
CA THR A 161 -2.40 -20.97 23.15
C THR A 161 -1.28 -20.01 22.73
N GLU A 162 -0.04 -20.31 23.12
CA GLU A 162 1.11 -19.51 22.68
C GLU A 162 1.29 -19.57 21.15
N ASP A 163 1.12 -20.74 20.55
CA ASP A 163 1.20 -20.93 19.10
C ASP A 163 0.11 -20.12 18.36
N GLU A 164 -1.12 -20.11 18.87
CA GLU A 164 -2.20 -19.31 18.27
C GLU A 164 -1.93 -17.82 18.36
N ARG A 165 -1.34 -17.36 19.48
CA ARG A 165 -0.87 -15.98 19.59
C ARG A 165 0.19 -15.76 18.51
N LEU A 166 1.30 -16.50 18.53
CA LEU A 166 2.38 -16.31 17.55
C LEU A 166 1.88 -16.33 16.09
N ALA A 167 0.97 -17.24 15.76
CA ALA A 167 0.32 -17.30 14.45
C ALA A 167 -0.47 -16.02 14.12
N LEU A 168 -1.26 -15.49 15.05
CA LEU A 168 -2.01 -14.26 14.82
C LEU A 168 -1.09 -13.00 14.78
N LEU A 169 0.04 -12.99 15.50
CA LEU A 169 1.08 -11.97 15.33
C LEU A 169 1.69 -12.04 13.93
N ALA A 170 2.05 -13.24 13.49
CA ALA A 170 2.59 -13.48 12.16
C ALA A 170 1.58 -13.07 11.09
N PHE A 171 0.29 -13.36 11.26
CA PHE A 171 -0.78 -12.90 10.37
C PHE A 171 -0.79 -11.38 10.22
N PHE A 172 -0.78 -10.63 11.33
CA PHE A 172 -0.78 -9.17 11.30
C PHE A 172 0.50 -8.59 10.69
N ASP A 173 1.68 -9.13 11.01
CA ASP A 173 2.92 -8.65 10.40
C ASP A 173 3.01 -8.99 8.91
N LEU A 174 2.56 -10.19 8.53
CA LEU A 174 2.64 -10.71 7.17
C LEU A 174 1.66 -10.01 6.23
N LEU A 175 0.44 -9.76 6.69
CA LEU A 175 -0.66 -9.32 5.83
C LEU A 175 -1.06 -7.86 6.02
N ARG A 176 -0.44 -7.09 6.92
CA ARG A 176 -0.73 -5.64 7.00
C ARG A 176 -0.40 -4.92 5.70
N LYS A 177 -1.27 -3.99 5.28
CA LYS A 177 -1.13 -3.22 4.02
C LYS A 177 0.25 -2.58 3.87
N GLY A 178 0.75 -2.00 4.96
CA GLY A 178 2.05 -1.31 4.98
C GLY A 178 3.26 -2.22 4.73
N ALA A 179 3.16 -3.52 4.99
CA ALA A 179 4.31 -4.41 4.83
C ALA A 179 4.62 -4.75 3.35
N PHE A 180 3.65 -4.53 2.46
CA PHE A 180 3.85 -4.54 1.01
C PHE A 180 4.66 -3.33 0.50
N LEU A 181 5.09 -2.43 1.39
CA LEU A 181 6.00 -1.32 1.11
C LEU A 181 7.31 -1.36 1.91
N ASP A 182 7.46 -2.30 2.84
CA ASP A 182 8.65 -2.44 3.67
C ASP A 182 9.82 -3.04 2.87
N THR A 183 10.84 -2.21 2.62
CA THR A 183 12.05 -2.59 1.87
C THR A 183 12.92 -3.59 2.62
N GLU A 184 13.02 -3.51 3.94
CA GLU A 184 13.83 -4.44 4.73
C GLU A 184 13.15 -5.81 4.79
N ARG A 185 11.82 -5.82 4.88
CA ARG A 185 11.06 -7.06 4.69
C ARG A 185 11.27 -7.61 3.29
N PHE A 186 11.19 -6.80 2.24
CA PHE A 186 11.42 -7.27 0.88
C PHE A 186 12.80 -7.92 0.69
N LYS A 187 13.86 -7.33 1.26
CA LYS A 187 15.21 -7.93 1.26
C LYS A 187 15.23 -9.30 1.91
N ARG A 188 14.56 -9.46 3.07
CA ARG A 188 14.43 -10.76 3.75
C ARG A 188 13.68 -11.76 2.89
N GLU A 189 12.59 -11.36 2.27
CA GLU A 189 11.77 -12.22 1.40
C GLU A 189 12.54 -12.71 0.15
N ILE A 190 13.42 -11.87 -0.40
CA ILE A 190 14.34 -12.29 -1.47
C ILE A 190 15.34 -13.32 -0.93
N ALA A 191 15.90 -13.07 0.25
CA ALA A 191 16.89 -13.95 0.88
C ALA A 191 16.30 -15.28 1.39
N GLU A 192 15.02 -15.31 1.73
CA GLU A 192 14.30 -16.51 2.13
C GLU A 192 14.21 -17.48 0.95
N THR A 193 14.95 -18.59 1.08
CA THR A 193 14.92 -19.71 0.13
C THR A 193 13.75 -20.62 0.49
N THR A 194 12.74 -20.71 -0.37
CA THR A 194 11.55 -21.56 -0.16
C THR A 194 11.69 -22.97 -0.73
N GLU A 195 12.73 -23.24 -1.54
CA GLU A 195 13.02 -24.59 -2.03
C GLU A 195 14.28 -25.17 -1.34
N PRO A 196 14.34 -26.49 -1.11
CA PRO A 196 15.58 -27.13 -0.69
C PRO A 196 16.68 -26.84 -1.72
N GLY A 197 17.88 -26.51 -1.22
CA GLY A 197 19.03 -26.18 -2.06
C GLY A 197 19.25 -27.21 -3.17
N LEU A 198 19.54 -26.73 -4.37
CA LEU A 198 19.72 -27.56 -5.55
C LEU A 198 20.91 -28.51 -5.33
N SER A 199 20.62 -29.78 -5.08
CA SER A 199 21.66 -30.79 -4.81
C SER A 199 22.21 -31.32 -6.14
N LEU A 200 23.31 -30.74 -6.60
CA LEU A 200 24.05 -31.21 -7.76
C LEU A 200 25.08 -32.26 -7.32
N SER A 201 25.08 -33.42 -7.96
CA SER A 201 26.09 -34.47 -7.72
C SER A 201 27.18 -34.37 -8.78
N PRO A 202 28.48 -34.37 -8.44
CA PRO A 202 29.57 -34.06 -9.39
C PRO A 202 29.52 -34.79 -10.74
N ASP A 203 29.05 -36.05 -10.74
CA ASP A 203 29.03 -36.93 -11.91
C ASP A 203 27.64 -37.09 -12.55
N ASN A 204 26.62 -36.32 -12.12
CA ASN A 204 25.29 -36.45 -12.68
C ASN A 204 25.19 -35.68 -14.02
N PRO A 205 24.97 -36.38 -15.16
CA PRO A 205 24.84 -35.72 -16.46
C PRO A 205 23.61 -34.80 -16.57
N GLN A 206 22.66 -34.90 -15.63
CA GLN A 206 21.48 -34.04 -15.56
C GLN A 206 21.73 -32.73 -14.79
N ASN A 207 22.91 -32.51 -14.21
CA ASN A 207 23.20 -31.32 -13.42
C ASN A 207 22.89 -30.02 -14.15
N GLU A 208 23.28 -29.92 -15.42
CA GLU A 208 23.03 -28.73 -16.23
C GLU A 208 21.53 -28.48 -16.40
N ALA A 209 20.76 -29.51 -16.74
CA ALA A 209 19.30 -29.40 -16.88
C ALA A 209 18.63 -29.02 -15.55
N LEU A 210 19.05 -29.63 -14.44
CA LEU A 210 18.53 -29.33 -13.11
C LEU A 210 18.86 -27.89 -12.69
N LEU A 211 20.07 -27.42 -12.98
CA LEU A 211 20.49 -26.04 -12.71
C LEU A 211 19.67 -25.05 -13.54
N ILE A 212 19.49 -25.29 -14.84
CA ILE A 212 18.68 -24.43 -15.72
C ILE A 212 17.24 -24.35 -15.20
N GLU A 213 16.63 -25.48 -14.86
CA GLU A 213 15.26 -25.49 -14.34
C GLU A 213 15.16 -24.79 -12.97
N GLY A 214 16.14 -24.95 -12.09
CA GLY A 214 16.21 -24.20 -10.83
C GLY A 214 16.34 -22.69 -11.04
N LEU A 215 17.22 -22.27 -11.94
CA LEU A 215 17.39 -20.84 -12.29
C LEU A 215 16.11 -20.25 -12.88
N LYS A 216 15.43 -20.98 -13.77
CA LYS A 216 14.13 -20.55 -14.30
C LYS A 216 13.11 -20.36 -13.17
N ARG A 217 12.98 -21.32 -12.25
CA ARG A 217 12.05 -21.20 -11.11
C ARG A 217 12.34 -19.97 -10.26
N GLU A 218 13.61 -19.74 -9.92
CA GLU A 218 14.00 -18.57 -9.12
C GLU A 218 13.82 -17.25 -9.86
N ILE A 219 14.10 -17.19 -11.17
CA ILE A 219 13.83 -15.99 -11.99
C ILE A 219 12.34 -15.67 -11.98
N HIS A 220 11.47 -16.66 -12.19
CA HIS A 220 10.02 -16.44 -12.13
C HIS A 220 9.56 -16.01 -10.73
N ARG A 221 10.13 -16.59 -9.66
CA ARG A 221 9.83 -16.20 -8.28
C ARG A 221 10.20 -14.74 -8.02
N LEU A 222 11.43 -14.36 -8.34
CA LEU A 222 11.94 -13.00 -8.17
C LEU A 222 11.18 -12.00 -9.04
N HIS A 223 10.81 -12.39 -10.27
CA HIS A 223 10.06 -11.53 -11.17
C HIS A 223 8.67 -11.19 -10.62
N ARG A 224 7.94 -12.18 -10.10
CA ARG A 224 6.66 -11.93 -9.40
C ARG A 224 6.82 -10.98 -8.22
N LEU A 225 7.87 -11.18 -7.42
CA LEU A 225 8.17 -10.35 -6.26
C LEU A 225 8.51 -8.90 -6.64
N VAL A 226 9.38 -8.71 -7.63
CA VAL A 226 9.77 -7.39 -8.14
C VAL A 226 8.58 -6.69 -8.79
N LEU A 227 7.79 -7.39 -9.61
CA LEU A 227 6.61 -6.83 -10.28
C LEU A 227 5.56 -6.33 -9.28
N LEU A 228 5.28 -7.12 -8.23
CA LEU A 228 4.38 -6.72 -7.16
C LEU A 228 4.88 -5.45 -6.43
N ARG A 229 6.18 -5.37 -6.12
CA ARG A 229 6.73 -4.17 -5.48
C ARG A 229 6.73 -2.96 -6.41
N PHE A 230 7.14 -3.14 -7.65
CA PHE A 230 7.19 -2.09 -8.66
C PHE A 230 5.81 -1.44 -8.84
N ARG A 231 4.79 -2.26 -9.10
CA ARG A 231 3.43 -1.75 -9.26
C ARG A 231 2.90 -1.09 -7.97
N SER A 232 3.36 -1.51 -6.78
CA SER A 232 2.93 -0.91 -5.50
C SER A 232 3.47 0.52 -5.39
N HIS A 233 4.72 0.71 -5.80
CA HIS A 233 5.34 2.03 -5.90
C HIS A 233 4.66 2.90 -6.96
N GLN A 234 4.28 2.34 -8.12
CA GLN A 234 3.52 3.08 -9.14
C GLN A 234 2.16 3.55 -8.60
N ALA A 235 1.38 2.66 -7.98
CA ALA A 235 0.07 3.00 -7.45
C ALA A 235 0.14 4.09 -6.36
N LEU A 236 1.08 3.98 -5.43
CA LEU A 236 1.34 5.03 -4.44
C LEU A 236 1.67 6.38 -5.10
N TYR A 237 2.50 6.36 -6.14
CA TYR A 237 2.90 7.58 -6.82
C TYR A 237 1.74 8.18 -7.62
N ARG A 238 0.90 7.37 -8.26
CA ARG A 238 -0.33 7.81 -8.93
C ARG A 238 -1.31 8.45 -7.93
N ALA A 239 -1.51 7.84 -6.77
CA ALA A 239 -2.35 8.40 -5.71
C ALA A 239 -1.82 9.76 -5.23
N PHE A 240 -0.50 9.88 -5.07
CA PHE A 240 0.15 11.16 -4.75
C PHE A 240 -0.08 12.20 -5.84
N GLN A 241 0.07 11.84 -7.12
CA GLN A 241 -0.17 12.77 -8.24
C GLN A 241 -1.63 13.24 -8.27
N ALA A 242 -2.59 12.36 -7.99
CA ALA A 242 -4.00 12.71 -7.93
C ALA A 242 -4.30 13.69 -6.78
N GLU A 243 -3.78 13.44 -5.58
CA GLU A 243 -3.94 14.36 -4.45
C GLU A 243 -3.19 15.68 -4.67
N GLU A 244 -2.01 15.64 -5.31
CA GLU A 244 -1.25 16.85 -5.69
C GLU A 244 -2.06 17.73 -6.64
N ALA A 245 -2.67 17.13 -7.66
CA ALA A 245 -3.53 17.84 -8.61
C ALA A 245 -4.75 18.46 -7.90
N GLN A 246 -5.42 17.71 -7.03
CA GLN A 246 -6.56 18.21 -6.27
C GLN A 246 -6.18 19.41 -5.39
N ARG A 247 -5.09 19.32 -4.63
CA ARG A 247 -4.64 20.40 -3.74
C ARG A 247 -4.15 21.61 -4.53
N ARG A 248 -3.44 21.39 -5.64
CA ARG A 248 -3.03 22.46 -6.55
C ARG A 248 -4.24 23.22 -7.10
N ALA A 249 -5.29 22.52 -7.50
CA ALA A 249 -6.53 23.15 -7.98
C ALA A 249 -7.18 24.06 -6.92
N VAL A 250 -7.08 23.72 -5.63
CA VAL A 250 -7.56 24.59 -4.53
C VAL A 250 -6.74 25.88 -4.46
N VAL A 251 -5.41 25.80 -4.57
CA VAL A 251 -4.52 26.96 -4.60
C VAL A 251 -4.85 27.86 -5.80
N GLU A 252 -4.98 27.26 -6.98
CA GLU A 252 -5.32 27.97 -8.22
C GLU A 252 -6.71 28.64 -8.13
N ALA A 253 -7.69 28.00 -7.50
CA ALA A 253 -9.01 28.58 -7.28
C ALA A 253 -8.97 29.79 -6.33
N GLU A 254 -8.20 29.72 -5.24
CA GLU A 254 -8.01 30.87 -4.33
C GLU A 254 -7.22 32.00 -5.02
N GLN A 255 -6.23 31.66 -5.84
CA GLN A 255 -5.50 32.64 -6.65
C GLN A 255 -6.41 33.34 -7.67
N ALA A 256 -7.26 32.59 -8.37
CA ALA A 256 -8.22 33.14 -9.31
C ALA A 256 -9.20 34.10 -8.62
N LYS A 257 -9.72 33.74 -7.44
CA LYS A 257 -10.57 34.63 -6.62
C LYS A 257 -9.87 35.93 -6.22
N LEU A 258 -8.57 35.89 -5.96
CA LEU A 258 -7.75 37.06 -5.67
C LEU A 258 -7.60 37.94 -6.91
N TRP A 259 -7.27 37.35 -8.07
CA TRP A 259 -7.12 38.08 -9.32
C TRP A 259 -8.42 38.72 -9.81
N THR A 260 -9.54 38.00 -9.77
CA THR A 260 -10.85 38.56 -10.14
C THR A 260 -11.23 39.75 -9.24
N TRP A 261 -10.91 39.67 -7.94
CA TRP A 261 -11.14 40.79 -7.04
C TRP A 261 -10.28 42.00 -7.39
N LEU A 262 -8.99 41.78 -7.68
CA LEU A 262 -8.08 42.85 -8.10
C LEU A 262 -8.54 43.51 -9.40
N GLU A 263 -8.96 42.74 -10.40
CA GLU A 263 -9.55 43.28 -11.64
C GLU A 263 -10.78 44.14 -11.39
N THR A 264 -11.67 43.68 -10.51
CA THR A 264 -12.88 44.40 -10.15
C THR A 264 -12.53 45.70 -9.44
N PHE A 265 -11.55 45.65 -8.53
CA PHE A 265 -11.05 46.82 -7.81
C PHE A 265 -10.41 47.85 -8.76
N GLU A 266 -9.55 47.43 -9.69
CA GLU A 266 -8.94 48.30 -10.69
C GLU A 266 -10.00 49.02 -11.54
N LYS A 267 -11.03 48.28 -11.99
CA LYS A 267 -12.14 48.84 -12.78
C LYS A 267 -12.96 49.86 -12.00
N GLN A 268 -13.24 49.60 -10.72
CA GLN A 268 -14.08 50.47 -9.89
C GLN A 268 -13.34 51.72 -9.39
N THR A 269 -12.05 51.59 -9.06
CA THR A 269 -11.28 52.66 -8.42
C THR A 269 -10.35 53.42 -9.36
N ARG A 270 -10.12 52.90 -10.57
CA ARG A 270 -9.11 53.39 -11.54
C ARG A 270 -7.68 53.40 -11.00
N VAL A 271 -7.42 52.64 -9.93
CA VAL A 271 -6.07 52.41 -9.39
C VAL A 271 -5.47 51.21 -10.12
N THR A 272 -4.27 51.36 -10.67
CA THR A 272 -3.56 50.26 -11.34
C THR A 272 -2.76 49.43 -10.34
N VAL A 273 -2.89 48.12 -10.39
CA VAL A 273 -2.13 47.16 -9.59
C VAL A 273 -0.86 46.76 -10.33
N ASN A 274 0.28 46.71 -9.63
CA ASN A 274 1.53 46.23 -10.19
C ASN A 274 1.55 44.69 -10.28
N ARG A 275 0.84 44.12 -11.27
CA ARG A 275 0.75 42.66 -11.47
C ARG A 275 2.11 41.97 -11.64
N PRO A 276 3.05 42.46 -12.47
CA PRO A 276 4.34 41.80 -12.64
C PRO A 276 5.14 41.69 -11.33
N ALA A 277 5.06 42.69 -10.46
CA ALA A 277 5.71 42.64 -9.14
C ALA A 277 5.05 41.64 -8.19
N LEU A 278 3.73 41.44 -8.31
CA LEU A 278 3.01 40.45 -7.53
C LEU A 278 3.28 39.03 -8.02
N GLU A 279 3.27 38.78 -9.32
CA GLU A 279 3.56 37.46 -9.89
C GLU A 279 4.96 36.99 -9.46
N ARG A 280 5.98 37.86 -9.62
CA ARG A 280 7.34 37.57 -9.14
C ARG A 280 7.39 37.32 -7.63
N TYR A 281 6.63 38.07 -6.83
CA TYR A 281 6.57 37.84 -5.38
C TYR A 281 5.94 36.49 -5.03
N LEU A 282 4.91 36.05 -5.76
CA LEU A 282 4.27 34.76 -5.53
C LEU A 282 5.18 33.59 -5.95
N GLU A 283 5.96 33.76 -7.02
CA GLU A 283 7.01 32.82 -7.41
C GLU A 283 8.07 32.70 -6.30
N ASP A 284 8.66 33.83 -5.87
CA ASP A 284 9.65 33.86 -4.77
C ASP A 284 9.09 33.23 -3.48
N PHE A 285 7.83 33.55 -3.14
CA PHE A 285 7.17 33.03 -1.95
C PHE A 285 6.99 31.51 -2.00
N THR A 286 6.71 30.95 -3.18
CA THR A 286 6.55 29.49 -3.35
C THR A 286 7.85 28.76 -3.00
N GLU A 287 9.01 29.39 -3.18
CA GLU A 287 10.32 28.86 -2.79
C GLU A 287 10.64 29.10 -1.30
N GLN A 288 10.15 30.20 -0.72
CA GLN A 288 10.53 30.66 0.63
C GLN A 288 9.41 30.59 1.68
N TRP A 289 8.33 29.85 1.40
CA TRP A 289 7.10 29.83 2.22
C TRP A 289 7.33 29.49 3.70
N THR A 290 8.41 28.78 4.03
CA THR A 290 8.75 28.40 5.41
C THR A 290 9.19 29.58 6.28
N ALA A 291 9.68 30.67 5.67
CA ALA A 291 10.25 31.82 6.37
C ALA A 291 9.27 33.00 6.53
N ILE A 292 8.08 32.92 5.92
CA ILE A 292 7.16 34.05 5.80
C ILE A 292 5.83 33.71 6.48
N GLU A 293 5.56 34.38 7.60
CA GLU A 293 4.29 34.28 8.31
C GLU A 293 3.15 35.05 7.61
N GLU A 294 1.90 34.65 7.89
CA GLU A 294 0.68 35.24 7.30
C GLU A 294 0.68 36.79 7.34
N PRO A 295 1.00 37.46 8.46
CA PRO A 295 0.98 38.92 8.51
C PRO A 295 2.07 39.57 7.63
N ALA A 296 3.26 38.95 7.57
CA ALA A 296 4.36 39.40 6.73
C ALA A 296 4.01 39.22 5.25
N PHE A 297 3.36 38.11 4.90
CA PHE A 297 2.88 37.85 3.55
C PHE A 297 1.88 38.92 3.09
N VAL A 298 0.83 39.18 3.89
CA VAL A 298 -0.19 40.19 3.59
C VAL A 298 0.45 41.57 3.42
N SER A 299 1.35 41.94 4.33
CA SER A 299 2.02 43.24 4.30
C SER A 299 2.94 43.40 3.08
N ALA A 300 3.66 42.35 2.70
CA ALA A 300 4.49 42.35 1.49
C ALA A 300 3.64 42.43 0.22
N PHE A 301 2.53 41.69 0.16
CA PHE A 301 1.59 41.73 -0.96
C PHE A 301 1.01 43.15 -1.15
N LEU A 302 0.53 43.79 -0.09
CA LEU A 302 -0.04 45.14 -0.15
C LEU A 302 0.97 46.19 -0.61
N ARG A 303 2.22 46.10 -0.13
CA ARG A 303 3.29 47.01 -0.56
C ARG A 303 3.69 46.80 -2.02
N ARG A 304 3.87 45.54 -2.45
CA ARG A 304 4.30 45.21 -3.82
C ARG A 304 3.21 45.44 -4.86
N SER A 305 1.94 45.28 -4.49
CA SER A 305 0.79 45.64 -5.34
C SER A 305 0.61 47.15 -5.54
N GLY A 306 1.18 47.97 -4.64
CA GLY A 306 0.94 49.41 -4.60
C GLY A 306 -0.42 49.79 -4.01
N LEU A 307 -1.12 48.85 -3.37
CA LEU A 307 -2.48 49.03 -2.84
C LEU A 307 -2.52 49.56 -1.40
N ASP A 308 -1.39 49.57 -0.71
CA ASP A 308 -1.24 50.01 0.68
C ASP A 308 -1.85 51.38 0.97
N ARG A 309 -1.84 52.30 -0.01
CA ARG A 309 -2.38 53.67 0.12
C ARG A 309 -3.84 53.82 -0.30
N TYR A 310 -4.39 52.84 -1.01
CA TYR A 310 -5.69 52.98 -1.70
C TYR A 310 -6.80 52.13 -1.10
N VAL A 311 -6.44 51.05 -0.41
CA VAL A 311 -7.41 50.11 0.12
C VAL A 311 -7.73 50.46 1.57
N GLN A 312 -8.94 50.98 1.81
CA GLN A 312 -9.44 51.35 3.14
C GLN A 312 -10.81 50.69 3.45
N GLY A 313 -11.22 50.71 4.72
CA GLY A 313 -12.54 50.28 5.17
C GLY A 313 -12.89 48.84 4.76
N ALA A 314 -14.09 48.65 4.19
CA ALA A 314 -14.58 47.32 3.80
C ALA A 314 -13.72 46.64 2.72
N ASN A 315 -13.13 47.41 1.79
CA ASN A 315 -12.25 46.86 0.76
C ASN A 315 -10.95 46.30 1.35
N HIS A 316 -10.44 46.93 2.42
CA HIS A 316 -9.25 46.47 3.13
C HIS A 316 -9.50 45.14 3.83
N VAL A 317 -10.62 45.03 4.54
CA VAL A 317 -11.00 43.78 5.21
C VAL A 317 -11.22 42.66 4.19
N ASN A 318 -11.89 42.93 3.06
CA ASN A 318 -12.15 41.93 2.03
C ASN A 318 -10.85 41.42 1.37
N LEU A 319 -9.95 42.32 0.99
CA LEU A 319 -8.65 41.96 0.42
C LEU A 319 -7.80 41.17 1.42
N GLN A 320 -7.74 41.60 2.68
CA GLN A 320 -7.01 40.86 3.71
C GLN A 320 -7.57 39.44 3.87
N ASN A 321 -8.89 39.27 3.93
CA ASN A 321 -9.49 37.95 4.06
C ASN A 321 -9.15 37.04 2.87
N ARG A 322 -9.17 37.56 1.64
CA ARG A 322 -8.76 36.82 0.44
C ARG A 322 -7.29 36.43 0.48
N LEU A 323 -6.42 37.35 0.87
CA LEU A 323 -4.98 37.08 1.02
C LEU A 323 -4.70 36.02 2.08
N ARG A 324 -5.44 36.02 3.20
CA ARG A 324 -5.33 34.98 4.23
C ARG A 324 -5.80 33.63 3.71
N SER A 325 -6.93 33.56 3.01
CA SER A 325 -7.41 32.31 2.41
C SER A 325 -6.42 31.74 1.41
N PHE A 326 -5.88 32.59 0.53
CA PHE A 326 -4.86 32.19 -0.44
C PHE A 326 -3.56 31.74 0.24
N TYR A 327 -3.06 32.50 1.23
CA TYR A 327 -1.87 32.14 2.01
C TYR A 327 -2.02 30.76 2.65
N ARG A 328 -3.16 30.50 3.31
CA ARG A 328 -3.42 29.21 3.96
C ARG A 328 -3.44 28.07 2.95
N ALA A 329 -4.18 28.21 1.84
CA ALA A 329 -4.21 27.21 0.79
C ALA A 329 -2.81 26.90 0.24
N LEU A 330 -2.02 27.93 -0.06
CA LEU A 330 -0.68 27.79 -0.61
C LEU A 330 0.30 27.14 0.38
N VAL A 331 0.33 27.60 1.63
CA VAL A 331 1.21 27.05 2.67
C VAL A 331 0.81 25.62 3.05
N ASP A 332 -0.48 25.32 3.13
CA ASP A 332 -0.95 23.96 3.41
C ASP A 332 -0.58 22.99 2.28
N TYR A 333 -0.73 23.42 1.01
CA TYR A 333 -0.24 22.67 -0.14
C TYR A 333 1.27 22.46 -0.07
N ALA A 334 2.05 23.51 0.17
CA ALA A 334 3.51 23.44 0.20
C ALA A 334 4.03 22.53 1.35
N ARG A 335 3.44 22.64 2.54
CA ARG A 335 3.72 21.75 3.69
C ARG A 335 3.41 20.30 3.36
N TRP A 336 2.23 20.04 2.82
CA TRP A 336 1.82 18.69 2.43
C TRP A 336 2.79 18.12 1.40
N ARG A 337 3.11 18.88 0.33
CA ARG A 337 4.00 18.45 -0.75
C ARG A 337 5.40 18.15 -0.23
N ALA A 338 5.96 18.99 0.64
CA ALA A 338 7.28 18.77 1.24
C ALA A 338 7.33 17.47 2.08
N ARG A 339 6.28 17.19 2.86
CA ARG A 339 6.17 15.93 3.64
C ARG A 339 6.08 14.72 2.71
N GLN A 340 5.24 14.77 1.68
CA GLN A 340 5.08 13.66 0.74
C GLN A 340 6.33 13.43 -0.11
N ALA A 341 7.04 14.48 -0.52
CA ALA A 341 8.25 14.37 -1.31
C ALA A 341 9.36 13.58 -0.59
N VAL A 342 9.47 13.73 0.74
CA VAL A 342 10.39 12.92 1.54
C VAL A 342 9.89 11.48 1.65
N LYS A 343 8.61 11.30 2.00
CA LYS A 343 7.99 9.97 2.21
C LYS A 343 8.02 9.10 0.96
N LEU A 344 7.77 9.68 -0.21
CA LEU A 344 7.59 8.98 -1.48
C LEU A 344 8.81 9.04 -2.39
N ARG A 345 9.96 9.53 -1.90
CA ARG A 345 11.20 9.59 -2.68
C ARG A 345 11.56 8.24 -3.34
N PRO A 346 11.49 7.08 -2.65
CA PRO A 346 11.78 5.79 -3.29
C PRO A 346 10.82 5.46 -4.43
N SER A 347 9.51 5.65 -4.21
CA SER A 347 8.49 5.41 -5.24
C SER A 347 8.71 6.29 -6.46
N ARG A 348 8.97 7.59 -6.24
CA ARG A 348 9.22 8.54 -7.33
C ARG A 348 10.41 8.11 -8.18
N VAL A 349 11.55 7.80 -7.57
CA VAL A 349 12.77 7.40 -8.29
C VAL A 349 12.51 6.15 -9.15
N ILE A 350 11.80 5.16 -8.62
CA ILE A 350 11.48 3.93 -9.38
C ILE A 350 10.59 4.25 -10.59
N VAL A 351 9.56 5.08 -10.41
CA VAL A 351 8.63 5.45 -11.49
C VAL A 351 9.32 6.32 -12.55
N GLU A 352 10.16 7.27 -12.14
CA GLU A 352 10.95 8.11 -13.04
C GLU A 352 11.95 7.27 -13.85
N ASN A 353 12.65 6.33 -13.20
CA ASN A 353 13.55 5.40 -13.88
C ASN A 353 12.82 4.51 -14.88
N PHE A 354 11.62 4.04 -14.55
CA PHE A 354 10.79 3.26 -15.47
C PHE A 354 10.37 4.09 -16.69
N ALA A 355 9.91 5.33 -16.48
CA ALA A 355 9.54 6.22 -17.58
C ALA A 355 10.74 6.49 -18.50
N GLN A 356 11.91 6.77 -17.94
CA GLN A 356 13.14 6.93 -18.71
C GLN A 356 13.49 5.66 -19.49
N TRP A 357 13.46 4.49 -18.84
CA TRP A 357 13.74 3.21 -19.49
C TRP A 357 12.74 2.93 -20.63
N GLN A 358 11.46 3.26 -20.44
CA GLN A 358 10.42 3.09 -21.46
C GLN A 358 10.69 3.98 -22.68
N ASP A 359 11.07 5.24 -22.44
CA ASP A 359 11.44 6.18 -23.50
C ASP A 359 12.67 5.70 -24.30
N GLU A 360 13.66 5.12 -23.61
CA GLU A 360 14.87 4.56 -24.22
C GLU A 360 14.61 3.25 -25.00
N THR A 361 13.67 2.43 -24.53
CA THR A 361 13.37 1.11 -25.12
C THR A 361 12.46 1.21 -26.35
N GLY A 362 11.58 2.21 -26.42
CA GLY A 362 10.63 2.37 -27.52
C GLY A 362 9.56 1.26 -27.59
N PRO A 363 8.77 1.17 -28.68
CA PRO A 363 7.57 0.34 -28.84
C PRO A 363 7.80 -1.19 -28.95
N MET A 364 8.78 -1.74 -28.24
CA MET A 364 9.24 -3.12 -28.43
C MET A 364 8.53 -4.15 -27.52
N ALA A 365 7.90 -3.72 -26.43
CA ALA A 365 7.28 -4.62 -25.45
C ALA A 365 5.75 -4.61 -25.51
N GLU A 366 5.13 -5.80 -25.40
CA GLU A 366 3.66 -5.92 -25.23
C GLU A 366 3.21 -5.43 -23.85
N ASP A 367 4.01 -5.69 -22.81
CA ASP A 367 3.82 -5.19 -21.44
C ASP A 367 5.15 -4.67 -20.88
N TYR A 368 5.29 -3.35 -20.86
CA TYR A 368 6.49 -2.68 -20.38
C TYR A 368 6.79 -2.92 -18.90
N GLU A 369 5.77 -3.04 -18.04
CA GLU A 369 5.99 -3.24 -16.61
C GLU A 369 6.58 -4.63 -16.36
N VAL A 370 6.02 -5.63 -17.04
CA VAL A 370 6.49 -7.01 -17.01
C VAL A 370 7.93 -7.11 -17.50
N GLU A 371 8.23 -6.50 -18.64
CA GLU A 371 9.58 -6.53 -19.24
C GLU A 371 10.60 -5.79 -18.38
N PHE A 372 10.29 -4.58 -17.91
CA PHE A 372 11.17 -3.80 -17.03
C PHE A 372 11.53 -4.59 -15.76
N CYS A 373 10.54 -5.21 -15.13
CA CYS A 373 10.75 -6.02 -13.93
C CYS A 373 11.56 -7.28 -14.24
N LEU A 374 11.33 -7.91 -15.39
CA LEU A 374 12.07 -9.11 -15.80
C LEU A 374 13.55 -8.78 -16.07
N GLN A 375 13.82 -7.70 -16.80
CA GLN A 375 15.19 -7.21 -17.02
C GLN A 375 15.88 -6.85 -15.71
N THR A 376 15.16 -6.22 -14.77
CA THR A 376 15.68 -5.94 -13.42
C THR A 376 16.13 -7.22 -12.71
N VAL A 377 15.35 -8.30 -12.81
CA VAL A 377 15.71 -9.61 -12.26
C VAL A 377 16.93 -10.19 -12.98
N TYR A 378 16.99 -10.15 -14.31
CA TYR A 378 18.16 -10.63 -15.06
C TYR A 378 19.44 -9.88 -14.68
N ILE A 379 19.39 -8.55 -14.55
CA ILE A 379 20.52 -7.74 -14.11
C ILE A 379 20.96 -8.16 -12.70
N PHE A 380 20.00 -8.35 -11.78
CA PHE A 380 20.29 -8.78 -10.42
C PHE A 380 20.96 -10.16 -10.38
N VAL A 381 20.35 -11.17 -11.02
CA VAL A 381 20.88 -12.54 -11.06
C VAL A 381 22.26 -12.57 -11.70
N THR A 382 22.46 -11.88 -12.82
CA THR A 382 23.76 -11.79 -13.50
C THR A 382 24.83 -11.20 -12.59
N ARG A 383 24.51 -10.13 -11.85
CA ARG A 383 25.46 -9.51 -10.91
C ARG A 383 25.81 -10.45 -9.76
N VAL A 384 24.82 -11.15 -9.19
CA VAL A 384 25.06 -12.13 -8.13
C VAL A 384 25.94 -13.28 -8.62
N LEU A 385 25.67 -13.82 -9.81
CA LEU A 385 26.50 -14.86 -10.43
C LEU A 385 27.94 -14.38 -10.66
N LEU A 386 28.12 -13.17 -11.18
CA LEU A 386 29.45 -12.59 -11.40
C LEU A 386 30.21 -12.40 -10.08
N ILE A 387 29.55 -11.88 -9.04
CA ILE A 387 30.14 -11.77 -7.69
C ILE A 387 30.59 -13.15 -7.21
N ARG A 388 29.73 -14.16 -7.34
CA ARG A 388 30.05 -15.51 -6.87
C ARG A 388 31.21 -16.14 -7.63
N ILE A 389 31.26 -15.95 -8.95
CA ILE A 389 32.39 -16.39 -9.78
C ILE A 389 33.69 -15.70 -9.33
N CYS A 390 33.63 -14.39 -9.05
CA CYS A 390 34.80 -13.65 -8.55
C CYS A 390 35.25 -14.14 -7.18
N GLU A 391 34.33 -14.44 -6.25
CA GLU A 391 34.63 -15.05 -4.94
C GLU A 391 35.29 -16.42 -5.11
N ASP A 392 34.70 -17.31 -5.92
CA ASP A 392 35.21 -18.67 -6.16
C ASP A 392 36.59 -18.66 -6.85
N LYS A 393 36.89 -17.60 -7.62
CA LYS A 393 38.20 -17.38 -8.24
C LYS A 393 39.18 -16.61 -7.34
N GLY A 394 38.78 -16.20 -6.14
CA GLY A 394 39.61 -15.42 -5.21
C GLY A 394 39.93 -14.01 -5.69
N LEU A 395 39.13 -13.46 -6.61
CA LEU A 395 39.29 -12.09 -7.13
C LEU A 395 38.76 -11.04 -6.15
N ILE A 396 37.77 -11.42 -5.35
CA ILE A 396 37.15 -10.62 -4.28
C ILE A 396 36.86 -11.54 -3.08
N THR A 397 36.69 -10.94 -1.91
CA THR A 397 36.45 -11.63 -0.62
C THR A 397 35.12 -11.26 0.00
#